data_AF-A0A961ZKN9-F1
#
_entry.id   AF-A0A961ZKN9-F1
#
_cell.length_a   1.000
_cell.length_b   1.000
_cell.length_c   1.000
_cell.angle_alpha   90.00
_cell.angle_beta   90.00
_cell.angle_gamma   90.00
#
_symmetry.space_group_name_H-M   'P 1'
#
loop_
_entity.id
_entity.type
_entity.pdbx_description
1 polymer ?
#
loop_
_entity_poly.entity_id
_entity_poly.type
_entity_poly.pdbx_seq_one_letter_code
_entity_poly.pdbx_strand_id
1 'polypeptide(L)'
;MRAAFNGVVHLPGVPVLPGTEKSTRRAHRRPAVALALIARLSVALIGASAAVTAVRAEGQADNGQKLAETHCSRCHVIGSFNPHGGIGSTPSFRLLVTALADWRERFETFYARRPHPAFVAIEGIGRPREDLPPNAHPVTLPKSALDDLVALAERMNAAAATMPPSGPARK
;
A
#
# COMPACT_ATOMS: atom_id res chain seq x y z
N MET A 1 16.59 -60.36 12.11
CA MET A 1 16.44 -61.19 13.32
C MET A 1 14.98 -61.55 13.47
N ARG A 2 14.69 -62.86 13.58
CA ARG A 2 13.37 -63.46 13.75
C ARG A 2 12.77 -63.10 15.11
N ALA A 3 11.45 -62.90 15.17
CA ALA A 3 10.60 -63.56 16.16
C ALA A 3 9.13 -63.51 15.69
N ALA A 4 8.56 -64.71 15.51
CA ALA A 4 7.16 -64.98 15.29
C ALA A 4 6.53 -65.36 16.64
N PHE A 5 5.26 -65.02 16.87
CA PHE A 5 4.32 -65.70 17.78
C PHE A 5 2.91 -65.20 17.40
N ASN A 6 2.10 -65.93 16.63
CA ASN A 6 1.18 -67.04 16.99
C ASN A 6 0.30 -66.77 18.21
N GLY A 7 -1.02 -66.69 17.99
CA GLY A 7 -2.00 -66.68 19.08
C GLY A 7 -3.42 -66.30 18.65
N VAL A 8 -4.04 -67.07 17.76
CA VAL A 8 -5.50 -67.10 17.64
C VAL A 8 -6.02 -67.99 18.78
N VAL A 9 -6.88 -67.43 19.63
CA VAL A 9 -7.71 -68.20 20.57
C VAL A 9 -9.15 -68.11 20.10
N HIS A 10 -9.76 -69.28 19.97
CA HIS A 10 -11.11 -69.53 19.49
C HIS A 10 -12.00 -70.00 20.65
N LEU A 11 -13.32 -69.95 20.40
CA LEU A 11 -14.44 -70.65 21.04
C LEU A 11 -15.24 -69.89 22.13
N PRO A 12 -16.51 -70.26 22.40
CA PRO A 12 -17.59 -70.66 21.47
C PRO A 12 -18.97 -70.07 21.90
N GLY A 13 -19.97 -70.06 21.00
CA GLY A 13 -21.35 -69.71 21.36
C GLY A 13 -22.31 -69.61 20.18
N VAL A 14 -22.79 -70.75 19.70
CA VAL A 14 -23.78 -70.95 18.61
C VAL A 14 -25.20 -70.68 19.18
N PRO A 15 -26.16 -70.08 18.45
CA PRO A 15 -27.01 -70.86 17.54
C PRO A 15 -27.32 -70.19 16.20
N VAL A 16 -27.29 -71.01 15.15
CA VAL A 16 -27.96 -70.77 13.87
C VAL A 16 -29.45 -71.04 14.06
N LEU A 17 -30.31 -70.13 13.60
CA LEU A 17 -31.68 -70.47 13.21
C LEU A 17 -32.06 -69.81 11.87
N PRO A 18 -32.90 -70.47 11.05
CA PRO A 18 -33.23 -70.08 9.69
C PRO A 18 -34.48 -69.20 9.65
N GLY A 19 -34.66 -68.45 8.55
CA GLY A 19 -36.02 -68.07 8.17
C GLY A 19 -36.19 -66.70 7.51
N THR A 20 -36.38 -66.77 6.19
CA THR A 20 -37.28 -65.93 5.39
C THR A 20 -36.82 -64.52 5.01
N GLU A 21 -36.33 -64.46 3.79
CA GLU A 21 -36.35 -63.29 2.92
C GLU A 21 -37.75 -62.64 2.92
N LYS A 22 -37.81 -61.35 3.27
CA LYS A 22 -38.75 -60.43 2.63
C LYS A 22 -38.02 -59.16 2.23
N SER A 23 -37.62 -59.19 0.96
CA SER A 23 -37.39 -58.05 0.08
C SER A 23 -38.30 -56.87 0.41
N THR A 24 -37.70 -55.77 0.84
CA THR A 24 -38.23 -54.43 0.54
C THR A 24 -37.07 -53.53 0.11
N ARG A 25 -36.98 -53.37 -1.21
CA ARG A 25 -36.21 -52.31 -1.87
C ARG A 25 -36.60 -50.97 -1.26
N ARG A 26 -35.66 -50.28 -0.60
CA ARG A 26 -35.77 -48.83 -0.37
C ARG A 26 -34.62 -48.14 -1.08
N ALA A 27 -34.97 -47.56 -2.22
CA ALA A 27 -34.06 -46.90 -3.15
C ALA A 27 -33.28 -45.78 -2.46
N HIS A 28 -31.95 -45.87 -2.53
CA HIS A 28 -31.06 -44.73 -2.38
C HIS A 28 -31.30 -43.74 -3.53
N ARG A 29 -32.22 -42.79 -3.34
CA ARG A 29 -32.20 -41.55 -4.11
C ARG A 29 -31.31 -40.57 -3.38
N ARG A 30 -30.08 -40.41 -3.87
CA ARG A 30 -29.21 -39.27 -3.55
C ARG A 30 -29.91 -38.00 -4.05
N PRO A 31 -30.37 -37.05 -3.19
CA PRO A 31 -30.81 -35.78 -3.72
C PRO A 31 -29.56 -34.96 -4.04
N ALA A 32 -29.31 -34.78 -5.33
CA ALA A 32 -28.32 -33.89 -5.93
C ALA A 32 -28.59 -32.39 -5.66
N VAL A 33 -29.12 -32.06 -4.48
CA VAL A 33 -29.53 -30.71 -4.08
C VAL A 33 -28.46 -30.07 -3.19
N ALA A 34 -27.64 -30.88 -2.50
CA ALA A 34 -26.60 -30.37 -1.59
C ALA A 34 -25.42 -29.68 -2.31
N LEU A 35 -25.20 -29.94 -3.61
CA LEU A 35 -24.09 -29.33 -4.35
C LEU A 35 -24.45 -28.00 -5.03
N ALA A 36 -25.74 -27.73 -5.24
CA ALA A 36 -26.21 -26.50 -5.89
C ALA A 36 -26.30 -25.30 -4.93
N LEU A 37 -26.36 -25.55 -3.61
CA LEU A 37 -26.41 -24.48 -2.60
C LEU A 37 -25.03 -23.86 -2.31
N ILE A 38 -23.94 -24.62 -2.44
CA ILE A 38 -22.58 -24.11 -2.23
C ILE A 38 -22.17 -23.18 -3.38
N ALA A 39 -22.61 -23.48 -4.62
CA ALA A 39 -22.26 -22.68 -5.79
C ALA A 39 -22.94 -21.31 -5.87
N ARG A 40 -24.02 -21.07 -5.11
CA ARG A 40 -24.73 -19.77 -5.09
C ARG A 40 -24.20 -18.81 -4.02
N LEU A 41 -23.49 -19.30 -3.02
CA LEU A 41 -22.95 -18.46 -1.95
C LEU A 41 -21.62 -17.79 -2.33
N SER A 42 -20.89 -18.35 -3.31
CA SER A 42 -19.59 -17.83 -3.76
C SER A 42 -19.68 -16.58 -4.66
N VAL A 43 -20.84 -16.33 -5.28
CA VAL A 43 -21.02 -15.19 -6.23
C VAL A 43 -21.42 -13.90 -5.50
N ALA A 44 -21.90 -13.98 -4.25
CA ALA A 44 -22.35 -12.81 -3.49
C ALA A 44 -21.21 -12.01 -2.82
N LEU A 45 -19.96 -12.49 -2.86
CA LEU A 45 -18.84 -11.87 -2.13
C LEU A 45 -17.89 -11.03 -3.00
N ILE A 46 -18.19 -10.83 -4.29
CA ILE A 46 -17.29 -10.14 -5.25
C ILE A 46 -17.63 -8.63 -5.39
N GLY A 47 -18.64 -8.11 -4.67
CA GLY A 47 -19.30 -6.87 -5.06
C GLY A 47 -18.95 -5.56 -4.34
N ALA A 48 -17.96 -5.50 -3.45
CA ALA A 48 -17.68 -4.28 -2.69
C ALA A 48 -16.24 -3.77 -2.91
N SER A 49 -15.97 -3.24 -4.11
CA SER A 49 -14.84 -2.31 -4.27
C SER A 49 -15.22 -1.01 -3.56
N ALA A 50 -14.79 -0.87 -2.31
CA ALA A 50 -14.80 0.43 -1.66
C ALA A 50 -13.91 1.36 -2.49
N ALA A 51 -14.51 2.33 -3.16
CA ALA A 51 -13.76 3.44 -3.73
C ALA A 51 -13.04 4.10 -2.55
N VAL A 52 -11.74 3.88 -2.44
CA VAL A 52 -10.89 4.64 -1.53
C VAL A 52 -10.92 6.06 -2.07
N THR A 53 -11.81 6.89 -1.53
CA THR A 53 -11.73 8.33 -1.68
C THR A 53 -10.41 8.71 -1.05
N ALA A 54 -9.39 8.94 -1.87
CA ALA A 54 -8.16 9.56 -1.41
C ALA A 54 -8.59 10.83 -0.66
N VAL A 55 -8.31 10.88 0.64
CA VAL A 55 -8.43 12.12 1.40
C VAL A 55 -7.57 13.12 0.65
N ARG A 56 -8.21 14.05 -0.06
CA ARG A 56 -7.51 15.11 -0.75
C ARG A 56 -6.79 15.90 0.33
N ALA A 57 -5.50 16.12 0.19
CA ALA A 57 -4.82 17.06 1.07
C ALA A 57 -5.64 18.37 1.09
N GLU A 58 -5.92 18.89 2.29
CA GLU A 58 -6.69 20.13 2.45
C GLU A 58 -5.99 21.33 1.78
N GLY A 59 -4.69 21.17 1.49
CA GLY A 59 -3.86 22.14 0.79
C GLY A 59 -4.25 22.45 -0.66
N GLN A 60 -3.61 23.51 -1.14
CA GLN A 60 -3.75 24.10 -2.45
C GLN A 60 -2.49 23.82 -3.27
N ALA A 61 -2.61 23.00 -4.31
CA ALA A 61 -1.47 22.57 -5.12
C ALA A 61 -0.73 23.74 -5.80
N ASP A 62 -1.42 24.84 -6.11
CA ASP A 62 -0.82 26.04 -6.69
C ASP A 62 0.04 26.81 -5.67
N ASN A 63 -0.37 26.82 -4.40
CA ASN A 63 0.48 27.36 -3.32
C ASN A 63 1.68 26.45 -3.11
N GLY A 64 1.47 25.13 -3.12
CA GLY A 64 2.55 24.14 -3.06
C GLY A 64 3.57 24.33 -4.17
N GLN A 65 3.11 24.62 -5.40
CA GLN A 65 3.97 24.93 -6.53
C GLN A 65 4.87 26.15 -6.22
N LYS A 66 4.27 27.27 -5.79
CA LYS A 66 5.02 28.49 -5.44
C LYS A 66 6.03 28.26 -4.30
N LEU A 67 5.62 27.53 -3.27
CA LEU A 67 6.48 27.14 -2.14
C LEU A 67 7.68 26.30 -2.61
N ALA A 68 7.43 25.30 -3.46
CA ALA A 68 8.48 24.42 -3.99
C ALA A 68 9.46 25.19 -4.89
N GLU A 69 8.96 26.06 -5.75
CA GLU A 69 9.79 26.93 -6.59
C GLU A 69 10.66 27.87 -5.77
N THR A 70 10.10 28.45 -4.70
CA THR A 70 10.79 29.45 -3.87
C THR A 70 11.80 28.81 -2.93
N HIS A 71 11.45 27.69 -2.29
CA HIS A 71 12.21 27.15 -1.15
C HIS A 71 12.91 25.81 -1.43
N CYS A 72 12.49 25.05 -2.44
CA CYS A 72 13.02 23.71 -2.71
C CYS A 72 13.88 23.63 -3.97
N SER A 73 13.71 24.58 -4.91
CA SER A 73 14.31 24.55 -6.25
C SER A 73 15.85 24.60 -6.29
N ARG A 74 16.48 25.10 -5.21
CA ARG A 74 17.94 25.06 -5.05
C ARG A 74 18.49 23.63 -5.05
N CYS A 75 17.74 22.69 -4.49
CA CYS A 75 18.15 21.29 -4.40
C CYS A 75 17.36 20.42 -5.38
N HIS A 76 16.05 20.64 -5.52
CA HIS A 76 15.20 19.78 -6.32
C HIS A 76 14.85 20.39 -7.67
N VAL A 77 14.72 19.52 -8.68
CA VAL A 77 14.03 19.87 -9.93
C VAL A 77 12.52 19.80 -9.70
N ILE A 78 11.83 20.90 -10.03
CA ILE A 78 10.41 21.15 -9.85
C ILE A 78 9.75 21.26 -11.24
N GLY A 79 9.34 20.11 -11.79
CA GLY A 79 8.64 20.07 -13.07
C GLY A 79 9.38 20.81 -14.20
N SER A 80 8.64 21.63 -14.95
CA SER A 80 9.16 22.45 -16.04
C SER A 80 9.71 23.82 -15.60
N PHE A 81 9.59 24.17 -14.31
CA PHE A 81 10.07 25.46 -13.81
C PHE A 81 11.60 25.56 -13.89
N ASN A 82 12.31 24.51 -13.47
CA ASN A 82 13.78 24.43 -13.49
C ASN A 82 14.26 23.06 -14.00
N PRO A 83 14.02 22.71 -15.28
CA PRO A 83 14.28 21.35 -15.81
C PRO A 83 15.76 20.94 -15.77
N HIS A 84 16.66 21.92 -15.68
CA HIS A 84 18.11 21.73 -15.55
C HIS A 84 18.66 22.26 -14.21
N GLY A 85 17.78 22.55 -13.24
CA GLY A 85 18.15 23.05 -11.92
C GLY A 85 18.42 21.95 -10.90
N GLY A 86 18.33 22.31 -9.61
CA GLY A 86 18.58 21.41 -8.50
C GLY A 86 20.05 20.98 -8.39
N ILE A 87 20.29 19.94 -7.58
CA ILE A 87 21.60 19.29 -7.43
C ILE A 87 21.47 17.80 -7.77
N GLY A 88 22.49 17.23 -8.42
CA GLY A 88 22.44 15.86 -8.94
C GLY A 88 22.26 14.77 -7.88
N SER A 89 22.48 15.08 -6.60
CA SER A 89 22.36 14.14 -5.47
C SER A 89 20.96 14.06 -4.86
N THR A 90 20.01 14.89 -5.30
CA THR A 90 18.63 14.88 -4.79
C THR A 90 17.63 14.59 -5.91
N PRO A 91 16.66 13.70 -5.69
CA PRO A 91 15.69 13.34 -6.73
C PRO A 91 14.79 14.52 -7.08
N SER A 92 14.37 14.62 -8.35
CA SER A 92 13.33 15.59 -8.74
C SER A 92 12.01 15.27 -8.05
N PHE A 93 11.11 16.26 -7.91
CA PHE A 93 9.77 16.02 -7.37
C PHE A 93 9.01 14.99 -8.19
N ARG A 94 9.14 15.03 -9.53
CA ARG A 94 8.55 14.02 -10.41
C ARG A 94 9.12 12.63 -10.10
N LEU A 95 10.44 12.51 -9.98
CA LEU A 95 11.08 11.22 -9.68
C LEU A 95 10.61 10.67 -8.33
N LEU A 96 10.51 11.51 -7.30
CA LEU A 96 9.99 11.12 -5.98
C LEU A 96 8.61 10.46 -6.11
N VAL A 97 7.65 11.14 -6.73
CA VAL A 97 6.26 10.65 -6.80
C VAL A 97 6.08 9.47 -7.74
N THR A 98 6.94 9.31 -8.76
CA THR A 98 6.81 8.20 -9.73
C THR A 98 7.59 6.94 -9.34
N ALA A 99 8.67 7.06 -8.57
CA ALA A 99 9.59 5.95 -8.33
C ALA A 99 9.55 5.41 -6.90
N LEU A 100 9.07 6.18 -5.92
CA LEU A 100 9.10 5.78 -4.51
C LEU A 100 7.69 5.45 -4.03
N ALA A 101 7.49 4.25 -3.48
CA ALA A 101 6.19 3.85 -2.92
C ALA A 101 5.80 4.68 -1.68
N ASP A 102 6.79 5.12 -0.90
CA ASP A 102 6.65 5.94 0.31
C ASP A 102 6.70 7.45 0.02
N TRP A 103 6.48 7.88 -1.24
CA TRP A 103 6.59 9.29 -1.62
C TRP A 103 5.73 10.20 -0.73
N ARG A 104 4.51 9.79 -0.40
CA ARG A 104 3.58 10.58 0.40
C ARG A 104 4.15 10.87 1.78
N GLU A 105 4.56 9.82 2.50
CA GLU A 105 5.18 9.94 3.83
C GLU A 105 6.42 10.85 3.76
N ARG A 106 7.23 10.74 2.69
CA ARG A 106 8.41 11.60 2.50
C ARG A 106 8.03 13.08 2.36
N PHE A 107 6.97 13.41 1.64
CA PHE A 107 6.47 14.79 1.55
C PHE A 107 5.83 15.27 2.87
N GLU A 108 5.20 14.39 3.63
CA GLU A 108 4.61 14.75 4.94
C GLU A 108 5.67 14.98 6.02
N THR A 109 6.85 14.35 5.88
CA THR A 109 7.90 14.32 6.92
C THR A 109 9.23 14.92 6.47
N PHE A 110 9.28 15.58 5.30
CA PHE A 110 10.55 16.00 4.68
C PHE A 110 11.39 16.87 5.62
N TYR A 111 10.75 17.77 6.37
CA TYR A 111 11.41 18.72 7.28
C TYR A 111 12.24 18.04 8.38
N ALA A 112 11.93 16.78 8.70
CA ALA A 112 12.68 15.97 9.67
C ALA A 112 13.76 15.09 9.01
N ARG A 113 13.75 14.95 7.68
CA ARG A 113 14.68 14.08 6.93
C ARG A 113 15.89 14.86 6.45
N ARG A 114 17.10 14.35 6.70
CA ARG A 114 18.35 14.97 6.23
C ARG A 114 18.32 15.14 4.69
N PRO A 115 18.81 16.26 4.14
CA PRO A 115 19.46 17.37 4.84
C PRO A 115 18.49 18.48 5.32
N HIS A 116 17.17 18.32 5.18
CA HIS A 116 16.21 19.41 5.37
C HIS A 116 16.23 20.10 6.74
N PRO A 117 16.45 19.45 7.90
CA PRO A 117 16.51 20.16 9.18
C PRO A 117 17.57 21.27 9.24
N ALA A 118 18.57 21.26 8.35
CA ALA A 118 19.58 22.30 8.26
C ALA A 118 19.13 23.53 7.42
N PHE A 119 18.10 23.38 6.60
CA PHE A 119 17.67 24.39 5.62
C PHE A 119 16.20 24.79 5.74
N VAL A 120 15.36 23.95 6.34
CA VAL A 120 13.93 24.17 6.50
C VAL A 120 13.50 23.78 7.92
N ALA A 121 12.64 24.60 8.50
CA ALA A 121 11.90 24.32 9.73
C ALA A 121 10.40 24.54 9.49
N ILE A 122 9.56 23.88 10.28
CA ILE A 122 8.11 24.11 10.26
C ILE A 122 7.73 24.86 11.54
N GLU A 123 6.89 25.89 11.41
CA GLU A 123 6.41 26.67 12.55
C GLU A 123 5.80 25.77 13.64
N GLY A 124 6.29 25.93 14.87
CA GLY A 124 5.83 25.16 16.01
C GLY A 124 6.19 23.67 15.97
N ILE A 125 7.12 23.24 15.10
CA ILE A 125 7.68 21.89 15.09
C ILE A 125 9.20 21.95 15.23
N GLY A 126 9.73 21.31 16.28
CA GLY A 126 11.16 21.34 16.60
C GLY A 126 11.61 22.67 17.24
N ARG A 127 12.92 22.91 17.27
CA ARG A 127 13.54 24.14 17.78
C ARG A 127 14.28 24.84 16.64
N PRO A 128 13.99 26.12 16.33
CA PRO A 128 14.78 26.92 15.42
C PRO A 128 16.25 26.99 15.86
N ARG A 129 17.19 26.94 14.90
CA ARG A 129 18.62 27.11 15.17
C ARG A 129 18.93 28.60 15.24
N GLU A 130 18.81 29.16 16.44
CA GLU A 130 19.04 30.59 16.75
C GLU A 130 20.54 30.93 16.82
N ASP A 131 21.40 29.92 16.96
CA ASP A 131 22.86 30.03 17.10
C ASP A 131 23.62 30.19 15.77
N LEU A 132 22.90 30.15 14.64
CA LEU A 132 23.50 30.25 13.31
C LEU A 132 23.64 31.71 12.87
N PRO A 133 24.59 32.03 11.98
CA PRO A 133 24.64 33.35 11.37
C PRO A 133 23.43 33.60 10.46
N PRO A 134 23.04 34.87 10.19
CA PRO A 134 21.90 35.25 9.36
C PRO A 134 21.73 34.48 8.05
N ASN A 135 22.84 34.22 7.34
CA ASN A 135 22.87 33.53 6.06
C ASN A 135 22.75 32.00 6.13
N ALA A 136 22.75 31.43 7.34
CA ALA A 136 22.67 30.00 7.59
C ALA A 136 21.39 29.60 8.34
N HIS A 137 20.50 30.53 8.68
CA HIS A 137 19.23 30.16 9.29
C HIS A 137 18.36 29.36 8.32
N PRO A 138 17.71 28.29 8.80
CA PRO A 138 16.68 27.60 8.05
C PRO A 138 15.53 28.54 7.67
N VAL A 139 14.97 28.34 6.48
CA VAL A 139 13.69 28.96 6.14
C VAL A 139 12.62 28.34 7.03
N THR A 140 11.77 29.18 7.63
CA THR A 140 10.65 28.72 8.44
C THR A 140 9.38 28.76 7.60
N LEU A 141 8.70 27.62 7.46
CA LEU A 141 7.45 27.49 6.72
C LEU A 141 6.29 27.30 7.69
N PRO A 142 5.09 27.85 7.41
CA PRO A 142 3.90 27.58 8.21
C PRO A 142 3.51 26.10 8.11
N LYS A 143 2.77 25.58 9.10
CA LYS A 143 2.30 24.18 9.07
C LYS A 143 1.48 23.85 7.82
N SER A 144 0.65 24.80 7.36
CA SER A 144 -0.17 24.64 6.15
C SER A 144 0.66 24.44 4.87
N ALA A 145 1.95 24.84 4.87
CA ALA A 145 2.84 24.58 3.75
C ALA A 145 3.04 23.08 3.51
N LEU A 146 2.93 22.24 4.56
CA LEU A 146 2.99 20.79 4.42
C LEU A 146 1.84 20.29 3.54
N ASP A 147 0.61 20.70 3.86
CA ASP A 147 -0.58 20.29 3.11
C ASP A 147 -0.54 20.78 1.67
N ASP A 148 -0.09 22.02 1.44
CA ASP A 148 0.07 22.60 0.11
C ASP A 148 1.12 21.82 -0.72
N LEU A 149 2.26 21.45 -0.13
CA LEU A 149 3.31 20.67 -0.79
C LEU A 149 2.87 19.23 -1.07
N VAL A 150 2.11 18.60 -0.16
CA VAL A 150 1.51 17.28 -0.39
C VAL A 150 0.47 17.35 -1.51
N ALA A 151 -0.37 18.39 -1.55
CA ALA A 151 -1.34 18.60 -2.64
C ALA A 151 -0.65 18.77 -4.00
N LEU A 152 0.50 19.48 -4.05
CA LEU A 152 1.34 19.54 -5.24
C LEU A 152 1.83 18.14 -5.64
N ALA A 153 2.37 17.37 -4.71
CA ALA A 153 2.89 16.03 -4.98
C ALA A 153 1.79 15.09 -5.49
N GLU A 154 0.59 15.15 -4.93
CA GLU A 154 -0.61 14.44 -5.41
C GLU A 154 -0.94 14.82 -6.86
N ARG A 155 -0.97 16.12 -7.20
CA ARG A 155 -1.20 16.59 -8.57
C ARG A 155 -0.17 16.04 -9.54
N MET A 156 1.11 16.05 -9.15
CA MET A 156 2.21 15.53 -9.97
C MET A 156 2.10 14.01 -10.16
N ASN A 157 1.75 13.27 -9.11
CA ASN A 157 1.54 11.83 -9.16
C ASN A 157 0.39 11.47 -10.09
N ALA A 158 -0.75 12.15 -9.95
CA ALA A 158 -1.92 11.94 -10.80
C ALA A 158 -1.61 12.26 -12.27
N ALA A 159 -0.92 13.37 -12.55
CA ALA A 159 -0.49 13.71 -13.90
C ALA A 159 0.45 12.65 -14.50
N ALA A 160 1.42 12.16 -13.72
CA ALA A 160 2.34 11.13 -14.17
C ALA A 160 1.64 9.79 -14.49
N ALA A 161 0.59 9.42 -13.75
CA ALA A 161 -0.19 8.21 -14.01
C ALA A 161 -0.96 8.27 -15.35
N THR A 162 -1.24 9.46 -15.87
CA THR A 162 -1.90 9.66 -17.17
C THR A 162 -0.94 9.75 -18.34
N MET A 163 0.37 9.85 -18.09
CA MET A 163 1.41 9.92 -19.11
C MET A 163 1.89 8.51 -19.48
N PRO A 164 1.97 8.14 -20.78
CA PRO A 164 2.54 6.86 -21.17
C PRO A 164 4.00 6.78 -20.72
N PRO A 165 4.51 5.59 -20.33
CA PRO A 165 5.88 5.46 -19.85
C PRO A 165 6.85 5.96 -20.92
N SER A 166 7.59 7.02 -20.60
CA SER A 166 8.79 7.38 -21.37
C SER A 166 9.71 6.17 -21.34
N GLY A 167 10.19 5.74 -22.52
CA GLY A 167 10.88 4.48 -22.78
C GLY A 167 12.00 4.07 -21.80
N PRO A 168 12.61 2.89 -22.01
CA PRO A 168 13.26 2.12 -20.95
C PRO A 168 14.24 2.96 -20.11
N ALA A 169 14.17 2.78 -18.80
CA ALA A 169 15.10 3.37 -17.84
C ALA A 169 16.54 3.17 -18.33
N ARG A 170 17.25 4.26 -18.62
CA ARG A 170 18.68 4.20 -18.95
C ARG A 170 19.40 3.63 -17.72
N LYS A 171 20.07 2.50 -17.94
CA LYS A 171 20.93 1.81 -16.97
C LYS A 171 22.18 2.63 -16.69
#